data_AF-A0A9X1ZH57-F1
#
_entry.id   AF-A0A9X1ZH57-F1
#
_cell.length_a   1.000
_cell.length_b   1.000
_cell.length_c   1.000
_cell.angle_alpha   90.00
_cell.angle_beta   90.00
_cell.angle_gamma   90.00
#
_symmetry.space_group_name_H-M   'P 1'
#
loop_
_entity.id
_entity.type
_entity.pdbx_description
1 polymer ?
#
loop_
_entity_poly.entity_id
_entity_poly.type
_entity_poly.pdbx_seq_one_letter_code
_entity_poly.pdbx_strand_id
1 'polypeptide(L)'
;MKFNYRNKLATSALLLRTKLLSIVLLSAILTMPVQANTPEQSEEYTIGVMVKALDNAIKQPSKNSLELIRHYGTDSRYYVMIRGWLVQELQGVNSQLAAYKSDDEFKARLQAKSDFLSQAIRRIDLE
;
A
#
# COMPACT_ATOMS: atom_id res chain seq x y z
N MET A 1 -51.69 64.82 -44.22
CA MET A 1 -51.75 63.35 -44.07
C MET A 1 -50.50 62.92 -43.29
N LYS A 2 -50.66 62.44 -42.04
CA LYS A 2 -49.54 62.17 -41.09
C LYS A 2 -48.98 60.75 -41.32
N PHE A 3 -47.67 60.62 -41.56
CA PHE A 3 -46.98 59.33 -41.66
C PHE A 3 -46.42 58.90 -40.29
N ASN A 4 -46.83 57.72 -39.83
CA ASN A 4 -46.45 57.12 -38.55
C ASN A 4 -45.05 56.49 -38.60
N TYR A 5 -44.11 57.04 -37.82
CA TYR A 5 -42.79 56.44 -37.54
C TYR A 5 -42.82 55.67 -36.22
N ARG A 6 -43.49 54.51 -36.17
CA ARG A 6 -43.47 53.65 -34.98
C ARG A 6 -43.61 52.19 -35.40
N ASN A 7 -42.52 51.53 -35.79
CA ASN A 7 -42.45 50.04 -35.77
C ASN A 7 -41.05 49.44 -36.08
N LYS A 8 -39.95 50.15 -35.83
CA LYS A 8 -38.59 49.56 -35.94
C LYS A 8 -37.96 49.10 -34.61
N LEU A 9 -38.71 49.12 -33.51
CA LEU A 9 -38.17 48.84 -32.16
C LEU A 9 -38.49 47.42 -31.62
N ALA A 10 -39.30 46.62 -32.32
CA ALA A 10 -39.80 45.36 -31.77
C ALA A 10 -38.92 44.13 -32.05
N THR A 11 -37.99 44.18 -33.02
CA THR A 11 -37.23 43.00 -33.46
C THR A 11 -35.89 42.81 -32.75
N SER A 12 -35.34 43.84 -32.10
CA SER A 12 -34.02 43.77 -31.44
C SER A 12 -34.06 43.19 -30.03
N ALA A 13 -35.22 43.14 -29.39
CA ALA A 13 -35.36 42.72 -27.99
C ALA A 13 -35.48 41.20 -27.80
N LEU A 14 -35.83 40.45 -28.86
CA LEU A 14 -36.10 39.01 -28.77
C LEU A 14 -34.82 38.14 -28.87
N LEU A 15 -33.77 38.64 -29.54
CA LEU A 15 -32.51 37.89 -29.74
C LEU A 15 -31.51 38.05 -28.59
N LEU A 16 -31.69 39.03 -27.71
CA LEU A 16 -30.76 39.27 -26.59
C LEU A 16 -31.07 38.40 -25.37
N ARG A 17 -32.33 37.97 -25.19
CA ARG A 17 -32.76 37.18 -24.03
C ARG A 17 -32.32 35.71 -24.06
N THR A 18 -32.12 35.13 -25.24
CA THR A 18 -31.74 33.72 -25.39
C THR A 18 -30.25 33.45 -25.17
N LYS A 19 -29.37 34.47 -25.30
CA LYS A 19 -27.93 34.30 -25.02
C LYS A 19 -27.56 34.40 -23.54
N LEU A 20 -28.41 35.02 -22.72
CA LEU A 20 -28.16 35.17 -21.28
C LEU A 20 -28.49 33.91 -20.48
N LEU A 21 -29.40 33.05 -20.97
CA LEU A 21 -29.74 31.80 -20.26
C LEU A 21 -28.65 30.73 -20.38
N SER A 22 -27.87 30.72 -21.46
CA SER A 22 -26.84 29.70 -21.71
C SER A 22 -25.54 29.92 -20.94
N ILE A 23 -25.31 31.12 -20.40
CA ILE A 23 -24.07 31.44 -19.68
C ILE A 23 -24.14 30.98 -18.21
N VAL A 24 -25.34 30.98 -17.61
CA VAL A 24 -25.53 30.63 -16.20
C VAL A 24 -25.41 29.11 -15.95
N LEU A 25 -25.78 28.27 -16.93
CA LEU A 25 -25.67 26.82 -16.76
C LEU A 25 -24.22 26.30 -16.81
N LEU A 26 -23.29 27.04 -17.42
CA LEU A 26 -21.89 26.61 -17.57
C LEU A 26 -21.02 26.93 -16.34
N SER A 27 -21.49 27.80 -15.45
CA SER A 27 -20.74 28.21 -14.24
C SER A 27 -20.91 27.25 -13.06
N ALA A 28 -21.92 26.37 -13.09
CA ALA A 28 -22.26 25.50 -11.96
C ALA A 28 -21.38 24.23 -11.84
N ILE A 29 -20.50 23.96 -12.81
CA ILE A 29 -19.64 22.75 -12.81
C ILE A 29 -18.31 23.00 -12.07
N LEU A 30 -17.93 24.26 -11.80
CA LEU A 30 -16.62 24.60 -11.24
C LEU A 30 -16.55 24.60 -9.71
N THR A 31 -17.64 24.29 -9.00
CA THR A 31 -17.66 24.27 -7.52
C THR A 31 -17.76 22.87 -6.92
N MET A 32 -17.66 21.81 -7.72
CA MET A 32 -17.52 20.48 -7.15
C MET A 32 -16.16 20.39 -6.44
N PRO A 33 -16.12 20.12 -5.13
CA PRO A 33 -14.86 19.78 -4.49
C PRO A 33 -14.35 18.53 -5.20
N VAL A 34 -13.27 18.67 -5.97
CA VAL A 34 -12.46 17.53 -6.39
C VAL A 34 -11.94 16.95 -5.08
N GLN A 35 -12.61 15.91 -4.58
CA GLN A 35 -12.04 15.05 -3.56
C GLN A 35 -10.78 14.48 -4.19
N ALA A 36 -9.63 15.06 -3.83
CA ALA A 36 -8.35 14.47 -4.11
C ALA A 36 -8.34 13.12 -3.38
N ASN A 37 -8.69 12.05 -4.08
CA ASN A 37 -8.37 10.71 -3.63
C ASN A 37 -6.85 10.71 -3.47
N THR A 38 -6.39 10.69 -2.22
CA THR A 38 -5.03 10.27 -1.93
C THR A 38 -4.85 8.93 -2.63
N PRO A 39 -3.77 8.72 -3.40
CA PRO A 39 -3.58 7.45 -4.06
C PRO A 39 -3.44 6.40 -2.96
N GLU A 40 -4.50 5.61 -2.74
CA GLU A 40 -4.41 4.40 -1.93
C GLU A 40 -3.29 3.57 -2.53
N GLN A 41 -2.25 3.33 -1.74
CA GLN A 41 -1.20 2.41 -2.12
C GLN A 41 -1.86 1.05 -2.33
N SER A 42 -1.68 0.47 -3.52
CA SER A 42 -2.29 -0.82 -3.83
C SER A 42 -1.83 -1.87 -2.83
N GLU A 43 -2.70 -2.83 -2.52
CA GLU A 43 -2.41 -3.89 -1.56
C GLU A 43 -1.14 -4.68 -1.99
N GLU A 44 -0.96 -4.89 -3.30
CA GLU A 44 0.21 -5.55 -3.87
C GLU A 44 1.50 -4.79 -3.57
N TYR A 45 1.48 -3.45 -3.62
CA TYR A 45 2.64 -2.64 -3.27
C TYR A 45 3.00 -2.80 -1.79
N THR A 46 2.01 -2.74 -0.91
CA THR A 46 2.21 -2.92 0.54
C THR A 46 2.77 -4.30 0.86
N ILE A 47 2.24 -5.35 0.23
CA ILE A 47 2.77 -6.71 0.35
C ILE A 47 4.21 -6.77 -0.14
N GLY A 48 4.53 -6.15 -1.27
CA GLY A 48 5.89 -6.11 -1.81
C GLY A 48 6.89 -5.43 -0.86
N VAL A 49 6.50 -4.33 -0.22
CA VAL A 49 7.33 -3.66 0.80
C VAL A 49 7.53 -4.54 2.03
N MET A 50 6.46 -5.15 2.52
CA MET A 50 6.51 -6.07 3.66
C MET A 50 7.45 -7.26 3.38
N VAL A 51 7.31 -7.93 2.23
CA VAL A 51 8.14 -9.08 1.86
C VAL A 51 9.62 -8.70 1.83
N LYS A 52 9.96 -7.54 1.27
CA LYS A 52 11.35 -7.04 1.27
C LYS A 52 11.86 -6.76 2.69
N ALA A 53 11.02 -6.22 3.55
CA ALA A 53 11.39 -5.94 4.93
C ALA A 53 11.63 -7.24 5.72
N LEU A 54 10.78 -8.25 5.53
CA LEU A 54 10.93 -9.58 6.14
C LEU A 54 12.18 -10.31 5.64
N ASP A 55 12.45 -10.28 4.33
CA ASP A 55 13.67 -10.87 3.74
C ASP A 55 14.94 -10.29 4.39
N ASN A 56 14.98 -8.95 4.52
CA ASN A 56 16.09 -8.26 5.20
C ASN A 56 16.19 -8.66 6.67
N ALA A 57 15.06 -8.75 7.39
CA ALA A 57 15.01 -9.14 8.79
C ALA A 57 15.54 -10.57 9.02
N ILE A 58 15.22 -11.50 8.11
CA ILE A 58 15.72 -12.89 8.14
C ILE A 58 17.21 -12.96 7.83
N LYS A 59 17.69 -12.15 6.87
CA LYS A 59 19.12 -12.09 6.48
C LYS A 59 20.00 -11.40 7.51
N GLN A 60 19.44 -10.46 8.26
CA GLN A 60 20.16 -9.68 9.27
C GLN A 60 19.46 -9.83 10.63
N PRO A 61 19.67 -10.96 11.33
CA PRO A 61 19.10 -11.19 12.66
C PRO A 61 19.45 -10.07 13.64
N SER A 62 18.43 -9.49 14.25
CA SER A 62 18.57 -8.45 15.27
C SER A 62 17.30 -8.37 16.13
N LYS A 63 17.33 -7.62 17.22
CA LYS A 63 16.13 -7.34 18.02
C LYS A 63 15.06 -6.61 17.20
N ASN A 64 15.46 -5.68 16.34
CA ASN A 64 14.54 -4.95 15.46
C ASN A 64 13.95 -5.87 14.39
N SER A 65 14.75 -6.81 13.87
CA SER A 65 14.30 -7.83 12.93
C SER A 65 13.25 -8.74 13.56
N LEU A 66 13.46 -9.15 14.82
CA LEU A 66 12.51 -9.96 15.57
C LEU A 66 11.18 -9.21 15.77
N GLU A 67 11.24 -7.92 16.10
CA GLU A 67 10.04 -7.09 16.28
C GLU A 67 9.30 -6.86 14.98
N LEU A 68 10.02 -6.67 13.86
CA LEU A 68 9.42 -6.55 12.54
C LEU A 68 8.71 -7.84 12.12
N ILE A 69 9.34 -8.99 12.33
CA ILE A 69 8.73 -10.29 12.06
C ILE A 69 7.50 -10.51 12.95
N ARG A 70 7.55 -10.12 14.22
CA ARG A 70 6.39 -10.17 15.13
C ARG A 70 5.25 -9.29 14.62
N HIS A 71 5.56 -8.04 14.24
CA HIS A 71 4.56 -7.08 13.78
C HIS A 71 3.78 -7.58 12.56
N TYR A 72 4.47 -8.06 11.52
CA TYR A 72 3.79 -8.60 10.35
C TYR A 72 3.26 -10.02 10.55
N GLY A 73 3.98 -10.83 11.31
CA GLY A 73 3.67 -12.24 11.53
C GLY A 73 2.44 -12.47 12.41
N THR A 74 2.03 -11.49 13.21
CA THR A 74 0.81 -11.54 14.04
C THR A 74 -0.42 -11.00 13.31
N ASP A 75 -0.24 -10.41 12.13
CA ASP A 75 -1.36 -10.03 11.27
C ASP A 75 -1.97 -11.28 10.65
N SER A 76 -3.25 -11.55 10.94
CA SER A 76 -3.95 -12.73 10.47
C SER A 76 -3.98 -12.87 8.94
N ARG A 77 -3.85 -11.76 8.20
CA ARG A 77 -3.80 -11.76 6.73
C ARG A 77 -2.53 -12.43 6.21
N TYR A 78 -1.43 -12.34 6.96
CA TYR A 78 -0.11 -12.76 6.53
C TYR A 78 0.49 -13.88 7.38
N TYR A 79 -0.10 -14.20 8.54
CA TYR A 79 0.37 -15.20 9.50
C TYR A 79 0.81 -16.51 8.84
N VAL A 80 -0.07 -17.14 8.05
CA VAL A 80 0.22 -18.45 7.42
C VAL A 80 1.41 -18.37 6.47
N MET A 81 1.50 -17.28 5.69
CA MET A 81 2.59 -17.06 4.74
C MET A 81 3.92 -16.86 5.48
N ILE A 82 3.94 -15.96 6.46
CA ILE A 82 5.16 -15.60 7.19
C ILE A 82 5.64 -16.79 8.02
N ARG A 83 4.74 -17.47 8.73
CA ARG A 83 5.07 -18.67 9.51
C ARG A 83 5.62 -19.78 8.61
N GLY A 84 4.96 -20.04 7.48
CA GLY A 84 5.41 -21.04 6.51
C GLY A 84 6.83 -20.76 6.02
N TRP A 85 7.12 -19.50 5.68
CA TRP A 85 8.45 -19.08 5.26
C TRP A 85 9.50 -19.26 6.35
N LEU A 86 9.24 -18.81 7.59
CA LEU A 86 10.18 -18.97 8.70
C LEU A 86 10.49 -20.45 9.00
N VAL A 87 9.47 -21.31 8.92
CA VAL A 87 9.64 -22.77 9.10
C VAL A 87 10.51 -23.37 7.99
N GLN A 88 10.29 -22.98 6.73
CA GLN A 88 11.12 -23.44 5.61
C GLN A 88 12.58 -22.99 5.75
N GLU A 89 12.80 -21.72 6.11
CA GLU A 89 14.14 -21.20 6.39
C GLU A 89 14.82 -21.96 7.54
N LEU A 90 14.10 -22.22 8.63
CA LEU A 90 14.62 -22.95 9.79
C LEU A 90 15.01 -24.39 9.41
N GLN A 91 14.16 -25.07 8.64
CA GLN A 91 14.47 -26.42 8.12
C GLN A 91 15.72 -26.41 7.25
N GLY A 92 15.87 -25.42 6.36
CA GLY A 92 17.06 -25.27 5.52
C GLY A 92 18.33 -25.02 6.31
N VAL A 93 18.28 -24.18 7.36
CA VAL A 93 19.43 -23.93 8.25
C VAL A 93 19.78 -25.17 9.08
N ASN A 94 18.77 -25.87 9.62
CA ASN A 94 18.98 -27.09 10.40
C ASN A 94 19.56 -28.23 9.54
N SER A 95 19.14 -28.33 8.27
CA SER A 95 19.74 -29.29 7.33
C SER A 95 21.22 -28.99 7.09
N GLN A 96 21.61 -27.72 6.99
CA GLN A 96 23.02 -27.34 6.87
C GLN A 96 23.80 -27.67 8.13
N LEU A 97 23.25 -27.35 9.32
CA LEU A 97 23.87 -27.71 10.60
C LEU A 97 24.09 -29.22 10.73
N ALA A 98 23.11 -30.02 10.35
CA ALA A 98 23.19 -31.48 10.44
C ALA A 98 24.26 -32.07 9.49
N ALA A 99 24.44 -31.47 8.32
CA ALA A 99 25.44 -31.89 7.35
C ALA A 99 26.86 -31.38 7.66
N TYR A 100 26.97 -30.27 8.40
CA TYR A 100 28.22 -29.57 8.63
C TYR A 100 28.99 -30.13 9.84
N LYS A 101 30.17 -30.69 9.60
CA LYS A 101 30.95 -31.43 10.61
C LYS A 101 31.98 -30.58 11.36
N SER A 102 32.47 -29.50 10.77
CA SER A 102 33.49 -28.66 11.37
C SER A 102 32.89 -27.75 12.43
N ASP A 103 33.64 -27.53 13.51
CA ASP A 103 33.25 -26.60 14.57
C ASP A 103 33.99 -25.28 14.37
N ASP A 104 33.38 -24.38 13.61
CA ASP A 104 33.98 -23.11 13.21
C ASP A 104 32.97 -21.96 13.21
N GLU A 105 33.42 -20.78 12.77
CA GLU A 105 32.59 -19.60 12.71
C GLU A 105 31.36 -19.78 11.81
N PHE A 106 31.46 -20.58 10.74
CA PHE A 106 30.33 -20.85 9.87
C PHE A 106 29.24 -21.64 10.60
N LYS A 107 29.61 -22.69 11.34
CA LYS A 107 28.66 -23.43 12.18
C LYS A 107 28.04 -22.54 13.26
N ALA A 108 28.84 -21.67 13.89
CA ALA A 108 28.33 -20.71 14.88
C ALA A 108 27.30 -19.74 14.28
N ARG A 109 27.54 -19.24 13.05
CA ARG A 109 26.59 -18.38 12.32
C ARG A 109 25.30 -19.13 11.96
N LEU A 110 25.39 -20.39 11.53
CA LEU A 110 24.22 -21.23 11.28
C LEU A 110 23.40 -21.47 12.55
N GLN A 111 24.07 -21.76 13.68
CA GLN A 111 23.39 -21.95 14.95
C GLN A 111 22.66 -20.68 15.39
N ALA A 112 23.32 -19.53 15.31
CA ALA A 112 22.71 -18.24 15.62
C ALA A 112 21.48 -17.94 14.74
N LYS A 113 21.54 -18.28 13.44
CA LYS A 113 20.39 -18.14 12.54
C LYS A 113 19.25 -19.10 12.91
N SER A 114 19.56 -20.36 13.27
CA SER A 114 18.57 -21.34 13.71
C SER A 114 17.85 -20.89 14.99
N ASP A 115 18.61 -20.40 15.97
CA ASP A 115 18.07 -19.90 17.24
C ASP A 115 17.18 -18.68 17.02
N PHE A 116 17.62 -17.73 16.17
CA PHE A 116 16.82 -16.57 15.79
C PHE A 116 15.49 -16.95 15.14
N LEU A 117 15.52 -17.84 14.14
CA LEU A 117 14.32 -18.28 13.43
C LEU A 117 13.35 -19.02 14.36
N SER A 118 13.89 -19.88 15.24
CA SER A 118 13.10 -20.58 16.26
C SER A 118 12.43 -19.60 17.23
N GLN A 119 13.16 -18.56 17.65
CA GLN A 119 12.62 -17.49 18.49
C GLN A 119 11.56 -16.67 17.77
N ALA A 120 11.76 -16.34 16.50
CA ALA A 120 10.80 -15.60 15.69
C ALA A 120 9.48 -16.36 15.53
N ILE A 121 9.53 -17.65 15.19
CA ILE A 121 8.35 -18.54 15.09
C ILE A 121 7.63 -18.59 16.44
N ARG A 122 8.37 -18.83 17.53
CA ARG A 122 7.77 -18.85 18.87
C ARG A 122 7.08 -17.53 19.21
N ARG A 123 7.62 -16.40 18.79
CA ARG A 123 7.07 -15.09 19.12
C ARG A 123 5.80 -14.76 18.34
N ILE A 124 5.66 -15.25 17.11
CA ILE A 124 4.40 -15.12 16.35
C ILE A 124 3.34 -16.14 16.79
N ASP A 125 3.74 -17.30 17.32
CA ASP A 125 2.83 -18.36 17.77
C ASP A 125 2.30 -18.13 19.21
N LEU A 126 2.95 -17.28 20.02
CA LEU A 126 2.60 -17.01 21.42
C LEU A 126 1.81 -15.70 21.63
N GLU A 127 1.53 -14.97 20.55
CA GLU A 127 0.68 -13.76 20.59
C GLU A 127 -0.81 -14.12 20.62
#